data_AF-A0A1L7XQ83-F1
#
_entry.id   AF-A0A1L7XQ83-F1
#
_cell.length_a   1.000
_cell.length_b   1.000
_cell.length_c   1.000
_cell.angle_alpha   90.00
_cell.angle_beta   90.00
_cell.angle_gamma   90.00
#
_symmetry.space_group_name_H-M   'P 1'
#
loop_
_entity.id
_entity.type
_entity.pdbx_description
1 polymer ?
#
loop_
_entity_poly.entity_id
_entity_poly.type
_entity_poly.pdbx_seq_one_letter_code
_entity_poly.pdbx_strand_id
1 'polypeptide(L)'
;MAESSTNGSLPMQLISDAQASILDFVLFPGFTRISAAFEEHLTVDLNFYVPLLCIFGLLVFICRHIYECLLGLLETYFTSTVHLRYRDEAYDMFIMWTASQSFTQHARSSLATTELSSTSARPGRSNDGDTKQKTIYYTPWNGRFFIWYNGYLLVFRREYRAGEFNSREEVSVSCFSRSPRILKELLNECCMEYSKFVHDKTSLYEHRDGTWVRSIVSDVRSISTVILNESKKRELLKDIEDFLDEKTRRWYSNRGVPYRRGYLLYGPPGTGKSSLSLSIAGHFGLNIYILSLSTVTEDRLRDLFAKLPSRCIILLEDIDAVSPKRPGDTETKDSHQIVAGSPSQRNKSVSVMVSLSALLNVIDGVGSREGRVLIMTTNHITRLDDALIRPGRVDRKFELGLTDKKMTAGLFCIVFMPMEDDVPPPEKARSDVLVRLVEDRKVDEAARSQGEEVKRVERLAEEFAGRVPELKFSPAELLSFLLEYRQSPEEAIDNVEKWMTRIREERE
;
A
#
# COMPACT_ATOMS: atom_id res chain seq x y z
N MET A 1 48.77 79.47 64.35
CA MET A 1 49.28 79.67 62.98
C MET A 1 49.19 78.34 62.26
N ALA A 2 48.84 78.41 60.98
CA ALA A 2 48.27 77.37 60.15
C ALA A 2 49.26 76.27 59.70
N GLU A 3 48.70 75.10 59.34
CA GLU A 3 48.93 74.26 58.14
C GLU A 3 48.40 72.83 58.43
N SER A 4 47.14 72.56 58.08
CA SER A 4 46.67 71.93 56.84
C SER A 4 47.07 70.46 56.66
N SER A 5 46.18 69.59 57.14
CA SER A 5 46.15 68.15 56.86
C SER A 5 45.46 67.87 55.52
N THR A 6 46.19 67.33 54.55
CA THR A 6 45.64 66.71 53.33
C THR A 6 45.48 65.21 53.54
N ASN A 7 44.28 64.77 53.91
CA ASN A 7 43.89 63.36 53.92
C ASN A 7 43.17 63.01 52.60
N GLY A 8 43.46 61.80 52.12
CA GLY A 8 43.23 61.38 50.75
C GLY A 8 41.79 61.07 50.37
N SER A 9 41.49 61.37 49.11
CA SER A 9 40.31 60.92 48.36
C SER A 9 40.75 60.49 46.97
N LEU A 10 41.48 59.37 46.85
CA LEU A 10 42.03 58.90 45.56
C LEU A 10 41.96 57.38 45.22
N PRO A 11 41.13 56.51 45.85
CA PRO A 11 40.95 55.15 45.32
C PRO A 11 39.67 54.91 44.48
N MET A 12 38.67 55.81 44.50
CA MET A 12 37.39 55.54 43.79
C MET A 12 37.35 55.96 42.31
N GLN A 13 38.04 57.03 41.90
CA GLN A 13 38.03 57.48 40.49
C GLN A 13 38.79 56.55 39.54
N LEU A 14 39.94 56.01 39.99
CA LEU A 14 40.75 55.07 39.20
C LEU A 14 40.04 53.75 38.88
N ILE A 15 39.11 53.30 39.73
CA ILE A 15 38.35 52.07 39.51
C ILE A 15 37.20 52.32 38.51
N SER A 16 36.55 53.48 38.58
CA SER A 16 35.50 53.89 37.63
C SER A 16 36.04 54.06 36.21
N ASP A 17 37.19 54.74 36.06
CA ASP A 17 37.84 54.95 34.75
C ASP A 17 38.34 53.63 34.13
N ALA A 18 38.84 52.70 34.97
CA ALA A 18 39.24 51.37 34.52
C ALA A 18 38.03 50.52 34.08
N GLN A 19 36.90 50.58 34.78
CA GLN A 19 35.67 49.89 34.40
C GLN A 19 35.07 50.46 33.11
N ALA A 20 35.06 51.79 32.95
CA ALA A 20 34.62 52.46 31.74
C ALA A 20 35.49 52.09 30.52
N SER A 21 36.82 52.00 30.71
CA SER A 21 37.76 51.61 29.66
C SER A 21 37.60 50.16 29.20
N ILE A 22 37.32 49.22 30.12
CA ILE A 22 37.09 47.81 29.77
C ILE A 22 35.78 47.65 28.97
N LEU A 23 34.72 48.36 29.34
CA LEU A 23 33.43 48.32 28.63
C LEU A 23 33.52 48.89 27.22
N ASP A 24 34.27 49.98 27.04
CA ASP A 24 34.48 50.66 25.76
C ASP A 24 35.35 49.85 24.79
N PHE A 25 36.30 49.08 25.32
CA PHE A 25 37.26 48.31 24.52
C PHE A 25 36.83 46.86 24.24
N VAL A 26 36.06 46.23 25.13
CA VAL A 26 35.75 44.79 25.06
C VAL A 26 34.31 44.50 24.60
N LEU A 27 33.34 45.37 24.90
CA LEU A 27 31.91 45.05 24.69
C LEU A 27 31.19 46.02 23.75
N PHE A 28 31.39 47.34 23.87
CA PHE A 28 30.66 48.34 23.07
C PHE A 28 31.54 49.57 22.75
N PRO A 29 32.04 49.71 21.50
CA PRO A 29 32.85 50.87 21.12
C PRO A 29 32.06 52.19 21.17
N GLY A 30 32.51 53.17 21.94
CA GLY A 30 31.89 54.49 22.11
C GLY A 30 30.98 54.63 23.34
N PHE A 31 30.96 53.64 24.23
CA PHE A 31 30.16 53.59 25.46
C PHE A 31 30.50 54.73 26.43
N THR A 32 31.77 55.14 26.50
CA THR A 32 32.22 56.25 27.36
C THR A 32 31.54 57.58 27.01
N ARG A 33 31.35 57.86 25.71
CA ARG A 33 30.69 59.10 25.25
C ARG A 33 29.18 59.10 25.53
N ILE A 34 28.56 57.93 25.49
CA ILE A 34 27.12 57.76 25.75
C ILE A 34 26.84 57.79 27.26
N SER A 35 27.70 57.16 28.07
CA SER A 35 27.59 57.19 29.53
C SER A 35 27.70 58.63 30.06
N ALA A 36 28.68 59.41 29.58
CA ALA A 36 28.86 60.80 30.01
C ALA A 36 27.65 61.70 29.68
N ALA A 37 27.01 61.50 28.51
CA ALA A 37 25.82 62.25 28.12
C ALA A 37 24.57 61.85 28.92
N PHE A 38 24.46 60.59 29.34
CA PHE A 38 23.36 60.11 30.17
C PHE A 38 23.49 60.54 31.64
N GLU A 39 24.72 60.57 32.16
CA GLU A 39 25.03 60.99 33.52
C GLU A 39 24.69 62.48 33.74
N GLU A 40 24.84 63.31 32.70
CA GLU A 40 24.45 64.73 32.69
C GLU A 40 22.93 64.95 32.75
N HIS A 41 22.11 64.03 32.23
CA HIS A 41 20.66 64.20 32.12
C HIS A 41 19.82 63.42 33.14
N LEU A 42 20.34 62.33 33.73
CA LEU A 42 19.54 61.39 34.53
C LEU A 42 20.09 61.04 35.92
N THR A 43 21.27 61.53 36.33
CA THR A 43 21.87 61.27 37.68
C THR A 43 21.91 59.78 38.08
N VAL A 44 22.02 58.87 37.11
CA VAL A 44 22.10 57.42 37.33
C VAL A 44 23.44 56.91 36.78
N ASP A 45 24.24 56.29 37.64
CA ASP A 45 25.58 55.79 37.30
C ASP A 45 25.50 54.52 36.42
N LEU A 46 25.42 54.69 35.09
CA LEU A 46 25.36 53.57 34.13
C LEU A 46 26.58 52.64 34.23
N ASN A 47 27.73 53.14 34.67
CA ASN A 47 28.95 52.35 34.84
C ASN A 47 28.80 51.22 35.86
N PHE A 48 27.87 51.31 36.81
CA PHE A 48 27.58 50.21 37.76
C PHE A 48 26.57 49.22 37.18
N TYR A 49 25.51 49.71 36.54
CA TYR A 49 24.39 48.87 36.08
C TYR A 49 24.67 48.11 34.79
N VAL A 50 25.44 48.68 33.86
CA VAL A 50 25.75 48.03 32.56
C VAL A 50 26.62 46.78 32.71
N PRO A 51 27.72 46.76 33.49
CA PRO A 51 28.46 45.52 33.73
C PRO A 51 27.64 44.46 34.48
N LEU A 52 26.76 44.87 35.40
CA LEU A 52 25.83 43.93 36.06
C LEU A 52 24.85 43.29 35.06
N LEU A 53 24.30 44.07 34.13
CA LEU A 53 23.46 43.55 33.04
C LEU A 53 24.23 42.64 32.08
N CYS A 54 25.50 42.97 31.79
CA CYS A 54 26.35 42.12 30.95
C CYS A 54 26.68 40.79 31.64
N ILE A 55 26.99 40.80 32.94
CA ILE A 55 27.22 39.59 33.74
C ILE A 55 25.94 38.76 33.81
N PHE A 56 24.79 39.39 34.01
CA PHE A 56 23.50 38.71 34.00
C PHE A 56 23.19 38.08 32.64
N GLY A 57 23.44 38.80 31.53
CA GLY A 57 23.30 38.29 30.17
C GLY A 57 24.23 37.10 29.89
N LEU A 58 25.49 37.19 30.33
CA LEU A 58 26.46 36.09 30.23
C LEU A 58 26.00 34.88 31.04
N LEU A 59 25.48 35.09 32.25
CA LEU A 59 24.97 34.02 33.11
C LEU A 59 23.74 33.33 32.49
N VAL A 60 22.80 34.09 31.91
CA VAL A 60 21.67 33.51 31.18
C VAL A 60 22.14 32.71 29.97
N PHE A 61 23.14 33.20 29.23
CA PHE A 61 23.72 32.49 28.08
C PHE A 61 24.41 31.18 28.51
N ILE A 62 25.23 31.22 29.56
CA ILE A 62 25.92 30.04 30.10
C ILE A 62 24.90 29.04 30.65
N CYS A 63 23.92 29.48 31.44
CA CYS A 63 22.87 28.61 31.97
C CYS A 63 22.08 27.94 30.84
N ARG A 64 21.75 28.67 29.78
CA ARG A 64 21.10 28.10 28.59
C ARG A 64 21.98 27.06 27.90
N HIS A 65 23.27 27.34 27.73
CA HIS A 65 24.20 26.42 27.08
C HIS A 65 24.43 25.15 27.92
N ILE A 66 24.58 25.29 29.24
CA ILE A 66 24.68 24.17 30.18
C ILE A 66 23.40 23.33 30.12
N TYR A 67 22.22 23.95 30.10
CA TYR A 67 20.95 23.26 29.98
C TYR A 67 20.85 22.46 28.67
N GLU A 68 21.20 23.08 27.54
CA GLU A 68 21.23 22.40 26.23
C GLU A 68 22.24 21.23 26.22
N CYS A 69 23.42 21.41 26.82
CA CYS A 69 24.43 20.36 26.94
C CYS A 69 23.96 19.21 27.84
N LEU A 70 23.38 19.52 29.00
CA LEU A 70 22.92 18.54 29.97
C LEU A 70 21.74 17.72 29.43
N LEU A 71 20.79 18.38 28.75
CA LEU A 71 19.74 17.67 28.02
C LEU A 71 20.29 16.80 26.90
N GLY A 72 21.26 17.30 26.13
CA GLY A 72 21.92 16.51 25.08
C GLY A 72 22.62 15.27 25.63
N LEU A 73 23.27 15.37 26.79
CA LEU A 73 23.89 14.24 27.49
C LEU A 73 22.83 13.26 28.00
N LEU A 74 21.74 13.75 28.60
CA LEU A 74 20.63 12.90 29.02
C LEU A 74 19.99 12.16 27.84
N GLU A 75 19.76 12.84 26.72
CA GLU A 75 19.23 12.25 25.50
C GLU A 75 20.21 11.20 24.95
N THR A 76 21.51 11.49 24.91
CA THR A 76 22.50 10.56 24.35
C THR A 76 22.73 9.32 25.21
N TYR A 77 22.77 9.46 26.54
CA TYR A 77 23.17 8.37 27.45
C TYR A 77 22.03 7.66 28.18
N PHE A 78 20.89 8.34 28.38
CA PHE A 78 19.76 7.80 29.14
C PHE A 78 18.50 7.57 28.30
N THR A 79 18.53 7.95 27.03
CA THR A 79 17.42 7.65 26.11
C THR A 79 17.84 6.67 25.02
N SER A 80 16.94 5.75 24.73
CA SER A 80 17.04 4.89 23.55
C SER A 80 16.10 5.45 22.50
N THR A 81 16.56 5.59 21.25
CA THR A 81 15.74 6.16 20.16
C THR A 81 15.75 5.23 18.95
N VAL A 82 14.59 5.02 18.35
CA VAL A 82 14.43 4.32 17.08
C VAL A 82 13.93 5.31 16.03
N HIS A 83 14.62 5.35 14.89
CA HIS A 83 14.25 6.18 13.74
C HIS A 83 13.55 5.32 12.69
N LEU A 84 12.37 5.76 12.24
CA LEU A 84 11.61 5.16 11.16
C LEU A 84 11.81 5.98 9.90
N ARG A 85 12.23 5.32 8.82
CA ARG A 85 12.47 5.95 7.52
C ARG A 85 11.15 6.16 6.79
N TYR A 86 10.93 7.36 6.24
CA TYR A 86 9.79 7.66 5.39
C TYR A 86 9.78 6.79 4.11
N ARG A 87 8.59 6.30 3.72
CA ARG A 87 8.34 5.29 2.65
C ARG A 87 8.77 3.86 2.97
N ASP A 88 9.09 3.57 4.23
CA ASP A 88 9.26 2.19 4.69
C ASP A 88 7.93 1.66 5.23
N GLU A 89 7.72 0.34 5.15
CA GLU A 89 6.51 -0.30 5.68
C GLU A 89 6.43 -0.15 7.20
N ALA A 90 7.58 -0.12 7.88
CA ALA A 90 7.65 0.15 9.31
C ALA A 90 7.12 1.53 9.70
N TYR A 91 7.24 2.53 8.81
CA TYR A 91 6.64 3.85 9.02
C TYR A 91 5.11 3.77 8.94
N ASP A 92 4.59 3.09 7.92
CA ASP A 92 3.14 2.91 7.72
C ASP A 92 2.50 2.15 8.88
N MET A 93 3.15 1.07 9.34
CA MET A 93 2.75 0.28 10.51
C MET A 93 2.63 1.15 11.76
N PHE A 94 3.67 1.95 12.03
CA PHE A 94 3.70 2.80 13.20
C PHE A 94 2.68 3.93 13.14
N ILE A 95 2.56 4.62 12.00
CA ILE A 95 1.61 5.72 11.84
C ILE A 95 0.17 5.21 11.94
N MET A 96 -0.12 4.03 11.41
CA MET A 96 -1.42 3.39 11.55
C MET A 96 -1.76 3.11 13.02
N TRP A 97 -0.81 2.53 13.76
CA TRP A 97 -0.95 2.34 15.20
C TRP A 97 -1.15 3.67 15.93
N THR A 98 -0.39 4.73 15.61
CA THR A 98 -0.60 6.03 16.26
C THR A 98 -1.98 6.63 16.00
N ALA A 99 -2.55 6.40 14.81
CA ALA A 99 -3.89 6.88 14.49
C ALA A 99 -4.99 6.17 15.29
N SER A 100 -4.78 4.90 15.67
CA SER A 100 -5.73 4.14 16.51
C SER A 100 -5.66 4.54 17.99
N GLN A 101 -4.58 5.19 18.43
CA GLN A 101 -4.42 5.58 19.83
C GLN A 101 -5.25 6.80 20.25
N SER A 102 -5.71 6.78 21.50
CA SER A 102 -6.54 7.84 22.10
C SER A 102 -5.83 9.19 22.27
N PHE A 103 -4.49 9.19 22.40
CA PHE A 103 -3.72 10.43 22.55
C PHE A 103 -3.76 11.30 21.29
N THR A 104 -3.97 10.70 20.12
CA THR A 104 -3.99 11.39 18.84
C THR A 104 -5.20 12.32 18.69
N GLN A 105 -6.32 12.00 19.33
CA GLN A 105 -7.48 12.90 19.40
C GLN A 105 -7.18 14.20 20.17
N HIS A 106 -6.20 14.17 21.07
CA HIS A 106 -5.80 15.29 21.92
C HIS A 106 -4.55 16.01 21.39
N ALA A 107 -4.02 15.59 20.23
CA ALA A 107 -2.84 16.21 19.64
C ALA A 107 -3.15 17.65 19.18
N ARG A 108 -2.30 18.60 19.58
CA ARG A 108 -2.45 20.03 19.22
C ARG A 108 -2.22 20.32 17.74
N SER A 109 -1.52 19.43 17.04
CA SER A 109 -1.29 19.51 15.59
C SER A 109 -1.47 18.12 15.00
N SER A 110 -2.37 18.02 14.02
CA SER A 110 -2.76 16.77 13.38
C SER A 110 -2.77 16.92 11.88
N LEU A 111 -2.23 15.93 11.17
CA LEU A 111 -2.33 15.75 9.73
C LEU A 111 -3.55 14.88 9.42
N ALA A 112 -4.48 15.43 8.67
CA ALA A 112 -5.62 14.70 8.13
C ALA A 112 -5.19 13.96 6.86
N THR A 113 -5.34 12.64 6.85
CA THR A 113 -5.00 11.78 5.71
C THR A 113 -6.17 10.87 5.37
N THR A 114 -6.39 10.62 4.07
CA THR A 114 -7.40 9.66 3.61
C THR A 114 -6.85 8.23 3.53
N GLU A 115 -5.52 8.10 3.49
CA GLU A 115 -4.80 6.83 3.48
C GLU A 115 -3.59 6.96 4.42
N LEU A 116 -3.37 5.98 5.29
CA LEU A 116 -2.21 5.97 6.20
C LEU A 116 -0.94 5.36 5.57
N SER A 117 -1.02 4.93 4.31
CA SER A 117 0.11 4.38 3.55
C SER A 117 0.93 5.53 2.95
N SER A 118 2.20 5.66 3.35
CA SER A 118 3.14 6.64 2.78
C SER A 118 3.59 6.28 1.37
N THR A 119 3.39 5.02 0.95
CA THR A 119 3.51 4.63 -0.45
C THR A 119 2.31 5.19 -1.19
N SER A 120 2.53 6.33 -1.85
CA SER A 120 1.52 7.06 -2.63
C SER A 120 1.00 6.20 -3.79
N ALA A 121 -0.03 5.41 -3.52
CA ALA A 121 -1.03 5.11 -4.52
C ALA A 121 -1.80 6.43 -4.70
N ARG A 122 -1.57 7.18 -5.78
CA ARG A 122 -2.68 8.01 -6.25
C ARG A 122 -3.74 7.00 -6.64
N PRO A 123 -4.94 6.99 -6.01
CA PRO A 123 -5.98 6.10 -6.46
C PRO A 123 -6.12 6.33 -7.95
N GLY A 124 -5.89 5.27 -8.73
CA GLY A 124 -6.44 5.23 -10.07
C GLY A 124 -7.90 5.65 -9.90
N ARG A 125 -8.31 6.67 -10.66
CA ARG A 125 -9.63 7.27 -10.59
C ARG A 125 -10.64 6.15 -10.81
N SER A 126 -11.05 5.47 -9.74
CA SER A 126 -12.17 4.56 -9.77
C SER A 126 -13.33 5.45 -10.10
N ASN A 127 -13.83 5.34 -11.32
CA ASN A 127 -14.98 6.08 -11.80
C ASN A 127 -16.29 5.57 -11.15
N ASP A 128 -16.17 4.79 -10.08
CA ASP A 128 -17.27 4.44 -9.21
C ASP A 128 -17.71 5.68 -8.45
N GLY A 129 -18.89 6.16 -8.80
CA GLY A 129 -19.67 7.13 -8.04
C GLY A 129 -20.15 6.59 -6.70
N ASP A 130 -19.34 5.78 -6.02
CA ASP A 130 -19.63 5.29 -4.69
C ASP A 130 -19.25 6.41 -3.72
N THR A 131 -20.26 7.14 -3.25
CA THR A 131 -20.23 8.12 -2.16
C THR A 131 -19.87 7.46 -0.82
N LYS A 132 -18.93 6.51 -0.79
CA LYS A 132 -18.35 6.01 0.45
C LYS A 132 -17.59 7.15 1.09
N GLN A 133 -18.10 7.59 2.23
CA GLN A 133 -17.51 8.61 3.06
C GLN A 133 -16.09 8.18 3.40
N LYS A 134 -15.09 8.78 2.73
CA LYS A 134 -13.68 8.46 2.96
C LYS A 134 -13.36 8.73 4.42
N THR A 135 -12.98 7.71 5.16
CA THR A 135 -12.58 7.86 6.56
C THR A 135 -11.32 8.72 6.59
N ILE A 136 -11.41 9.86 7.28
CA ILE A 136 -10.27 10.74 7.48
C ILE A 136 -9.58 10.27 8.76
N TYR A 137 -8.30 9.93 8.64
CA TYR A 137 -7.44 9.60 9.76
C TYR A 137 -6.67 10.84 10.16
N TYR A 138 -6.72 11.14 11.46
CA TYR A 138 -5.92 12.20 12.06
C TYR A 138 -4.67 11.56 12.65
N THR A 139 -3.50 12.02 12.23
CA THR A 139 -2.21 11.57 12.78
C THR A 139 -1.47 12.77 13.35
N PRO A 140 -0.69 12.65 14.44
CA PRO A 140 0.01 13.81 14.97
C PRO A 140 1.02 14.37 13.96
N TRP A 141 1.10 15.69 13.84
CA TRP A 141 1.93 16.38 12.84
C TRP A 141 2.95 17.32 13.49
N ASN A 142 4.16 17.33 12.90
CA ASN A 142 5.22 18.30 13.14
C ASN A 142 5.37 18.74 14.61
N GLY A 143 5.94 17.87 15.45
CA GLY A 143 6.04 18.13 16.88
C GLY A 143 6.57 16.96 17.70
N ARG A 144 6.58 17.16 19.02
CA ARG A 144 6.89 16.15 20.04
C ARG A 144 5.61 15.79 20.80
N PHE A 145 5.34 14.51 20.90
CA PHE A 145 4.16 13.93 21.52
C PHE A 145 4.59 12.93 22.58
N PHE A 146 3.87 12.90 23.69
CA PHE A 146 4.14 12.01 24.81
C PHE A 146 3.13 10.87 24.82
N ILE A 147 3.62 9.64 24.90
CA ILE A 147 2.82 8.42 24.85
C ILE A 147 3.17 7.57 26.06
N TRP A 148 2.17 7.06 26.77
CA TRP A 148 2.37 6.08 27.83
C TRP A 148 2.22 4.67 27.25
N TYR A 149 3.24 3.82 27.41
CA TYR A 149 3.23 2.44 26.93
C TYR A 149 3.86 1.51 27.98
N ASN A 150 3.10 0.53 28.47
CA ASN A 150 3.52 -0.41 29.52
C ASN A 150 4.19 0.24 30.75
N GLY A 151 3.70 1.42 31.16
CA GLY A 151 4.23 2.18 32.29
C GLY A 151 5.46 3.04 31.97
N TYR A 152 5.96 3.03 30.74
CA TYR A 152 7.06 3.88 30.28
C TYR A 152 6.55 5.08 29.50
N LEU A 153 7.18 6.24 29.72
CA LEU A 153 6.94 7.45 28.95
C LEU A 153 7.80 7.41 27.68
N LEU A 154 7.12 7.38 26.53
CA LEU A 154 7.71 7.47 25.20
C LEU A 154 7.52 8.87 24.63
N VAL A 155 8.53 9.34 23.91
CA VAL A 155 8.52 10.60 23.17
C VAL A 155 8.49 10.27 21.69
N PHE A 156 7.34 10.49 21.05
CA PHE A 156 7.17 10.43 19.62
C PHE A 156 7.50 11.81 19.03
N ARG A 157 8.46 11.86 18.11
CA ARG A 157 8.86 13.08 17.42
C ARG A 157 8.72 12.87 15.92
N ARG A 158 7.92 13.73 15.29
CA ARG A 158 7.74 13.79 13.84
C ARG A 158 8.25 15.14 13.36
N GLU A 159 9.30 15.14 12.56
CA GLU A 159 9.89 16.35 12.00
C GLU A 159 9.81 16.34 10.48
N TYR A 160 9.44 17.49 9.93
CA TYR A 160 9.50 17.73 8.50
C TYR A 160 10.77 18.52 8.19
N ARG A 161 11.72 17.88 7.50
CA ARG A 161 12.93 18.54 7.01
C ARG A 161 12.76 18.87 5.53
N ALA A 162 12.55 20.14 5.23
CA ALA A 162 12.56 20.64 3.86
C ALA A 162 14.01 20.66 3.33
N GLY A 163 14.32 19.77 2.38
CA GLY A 163 15.57 19.81 1.62
C GLY A 163 15.37 20.41 0.22
N GLU A 164 16.42 20.96 -0.38
CA GLU A 164 16.36 21.64 -1.70
C GLU A 164 15.80 20.77 -2.83
N PHE A 165 16.00 19.45 -2.77
CA PHE A 165 15.56 18.51 -3.82
C PHE A 165 14.57 17.45 -3.35
N ASN A 166 14.44 17.23 -2.04
CA ASN A 166 13.52 16.24 -1.50
C ASN A 166 13.17 16.58 -0.05
N SER A 167 11.90 16.77 0.25
CA SER A 167 11.43 16.85 1.61
C SER A 167 11.50 15.47 2.27
N ARG A 168 12.00 15.42 3.50
CA ARG A 168 12.08 14.18 4.27
C ARG A 168 11.31 14.35 5.56
N GLU A 169 10.29 13.53 5.73
CA GLU A 169 9.70 13.30 7.03
C GLU A 169 10.60 12.33 7.79
N GLU A 170 10.96 12.68 9.02
CA GLU A 170 11.68 11.80 9.93
C GLU A 170 10.78 11.56 11.15
N VAL A 171 10.48 10.29 11.39
CA VAL A 171 9.78 9.85 12.60
C VAL A 171 10.78 9.18 13.53
N SER A 172 10.77 9.60 14.78
CA SER A 172 11.58 9.00 15.82
C SER A 172 10.75 8.75 17.07
N VAL A 173 10.98 7.61 17.71
CA VAL A 173 10.37 7.24 18.98
C VAL A 173 11.48 7.03 19.98
N SER A 174 11.44 7.81 21.07
CA SER A 174 12.45 7.80 22.12
C SER A 174 11.85 7.31 23.42
N CYS A 175 12.58 6.52 24.19
CA CYS A 175 12.20 6.06 25.52
C CYS A 175 13.23 6.52 26.54
N PHE A 176 12.78 7.01 27.71
CA PHE A 176 13.66 7.31 28.84
C PHE A 176 14.07 6.01 29.55
N SER A 177 14.86 5.19 28.86
CA SER A 177 15.40 3.93 29.36
C SER A 177 16.72 3.61 28.67
N ARG A 178 17.62 2.96 29.40
CA ARG A 178 18.90 2.45 28.88
C ARG A 178 18.74 1.23 27.96
N SER A 179 17.54 0.62 27.94
CA SER A 179 17.29 -0.56 27.10
C SER A 179 16.29 -0.27 25.99
N PRO A 180 16.58 -0.64 24.72
CA PRO A 180 15.64 -0.46 23.60
C PRO A 180 14.57 -1.57 23.53
N ARG A 181 14.44 -2.41 24.56
CA ARG A 181 13.51 -3.57 24.56
C ARG A 181 12.06 -3.14 24.39
N ILE A 182 11.64 -2.12 25.16
CA ILE A 182 10.29 -1.54 25.10
C ILE A 182 9.97 -1.01 23.69
N LEU A 183 10.93 -0.34 23.04
CA LEU A 183 10.72 0.19 21.68
C LEU A 183 10.57 -0.93 20.65
N LYS A 184 11.30 -2.04 20.81
CA LYS A 184 11.16 -3.21 19.94
C LYS A 184 9.84 -3.94 20.17
N GLU A 185 9.39 -4.05 21.43
CA GLU A 185 8.08 -4.61 21.78
C GLU A 185 6.94 -3.78 21.18
N LEU A 186 7.01 -2.45 21.29
CA LEU A 186 6.07 -1.54 20.64
C LEU A 186 6.02 -1.76 19.13
N LEU A 187 7.17 -1.78 18.46
CA LEU A 187 7.21 -1.99 17.00
C LEU A 187 6.69 -3.37 16.58
N ASN A 188 6.92 -4.40 17.40
CA ASN A 188 6.34 -5.72 17.16
C ASN A 188 4.82 -5.70 17.32
N GLU A 189 4.27 -4.96 18.29
CA GLU A 189 2.83 -4.76 18.44
C GLU A 189 2.24 -4.01 17.24
N CYS A 190 2.88 -2.91 16.79
CA CYS A 190 2.48 -2.22 15.57
C CYS A 190 2.49 -3.16 14.36
N CYS A 191 3.51 -4.03 14.24
CA CYS A 191 3.59 -5.02 13.18
C CYS A 191 2.44 -6.06 13.26
N MET A 192 2.10 -6.54 14.45
CA MET A 192 1.00 -7.48 14.66
C MET A 192 -0.36 -6.86 14.35
N GLU A 193 -0.62 -5.62 14.78
CA GLU A 193 -1.86 -4.90 14.49
C GLU A 193 -2.00 -4.58 12.99
N TYR A 194 -0.90 -4.15 12.37
CA TYR A 194 -0.84 -3.96 10.91
C TYR A 194 -1.11 -5.26 10.15
N SER A 195 -0.52 -6.37 10.60
CA SER A 195 -0.74 -7.68 9.98
C SER A 195 -2.22 -8.09 10.04
N LYS A 196 -2.93 -7.81 11.14
CA LYS A 196 -4.37 -8.06 11.24
C LYS A 196 -5.19 -7.22 10.26
N PHE A 197 -4.83 -5.95 10.08
CA PHE A 197 -5.51 -5.06 9.13
C PHE A 197 -5.24 -5.43 7.67
N VAL A 198 -4.04 -5.94 7.37
CA VAL A 198 -3.62 -6.32 6.02
C VAL A 198 -4.01 -7.76 5.67
N HIS A 199 -4.25 -8.64 6.65
CA HIS A 199 -4.59 -10.05 6.41
C HIS A 199 -5.75 -10.22 5.41
N ASP A 200 -6.73 -9.33 5.46
CA ASP A 200 -7.92 -9.40 4.60
C ASP A 200 -7.80 -8.59 3.30
N LYS A 201 -6.59 -8.06 3.02
CA LYS A 201 -6.33 -7.16 1.91
C LYS A 201 -5.22 -7.66 1.01
N THR A 202 -5.48 -7.68 -0.28
CA THR A 202 -4.47 -7.96 -1.30
C THR A 202 -3.99 -6.66 -1.89
N SER A 203 -2.68 -6.39 -1.81
CA SER A 203 -2.10 -5.23 -2.48
C SER A 203 -1.76 -5.58 -3.93
N LEU A 204 -2.32 -4.81 -4.85
CA LEU A 204 -2.04 -4.85 -6.27
C LEU A 204 -0.98 -3.83 -6.62
N TYR A 205 0.09 -4.27 -7.26
CA TYR A 205 1.18 -3.43 -7.73
C TYR A 205 1.20 -3.37 -9.25
N GLU A 206 1.26 -2.15 -9.78
CA GLU A 206 1.45 -1.87 -11.19
C GLU A 206 2.81 -1.21 -11.41
N HIS A 207 3.35 -1.38 -12.62
CA HIS A 207 4.53 -0.66 -13.03
C HIS A 207 4.18 0.75 -13.52
N ARG A 208 4.83 1.77 -12.96
CA ARG A 208 4.85 3.14 -13.48
C ARG A 208 6.29 3.67 -13.45
N ASP A 209 6.74 4.26 -14.57
CA ASP A 209 8.04 4.92 -14.70
C ASP A 209 9.27 4.10 -14.22
N GLY A 210 9.26 2.78 -14.45
CA GLY A 210 10.36 1.87 -14.07
C GLY A 210 10.35 1.45 -12.59
N THR A 211 9.26 1.70 -11.88
CA THR A 211 9.08 1.33 -10.47
C THR A 211 7.74 0.65 -10.21
N TRP A 212 7.71 -0.21 -9.18
CA TRP A 212 6.47 -0.80 -8.70
C TRP A 212 5.76 0.19 -7.80
N VAL A 213 4.52 0.50 -8.15
CA VAL A 213 3.65 1.38 -7.40
C VAL A 213 2.44 0.56 -6.98
N ARG A 214 2.10 0.61 -5.69
CA ARG A 214 0.84 0.05 -5.19
C ARG A 214 -0.30 0.83 -5.86
N SER A 215 -1.15 0.16 -6.64
CA SER A 215 -2.23 0.78 -7.39
C SER A 215 -3.54 0.72 -6.59
N ILE A 216 -3.87 -0.48 -6.10
CA ILE A 216 -5.13 -0.75 -5.40
C ILE A 216 -4.84 -1.67 -4.21
N VAL A 217 -5.46 -1.39 -3.07
CA VAL A 217 -5.62 -2.34 -1.97
C VAL A 217 -7.07 -2.80 -2.03
N SER A 218 -7.29 -4.02 -2.49
CA SER A 218 -8.63 -4.62 -2.57
C SER A 218 -8.82 -5.57 -1.42
N ASP A 219 -10.06 -5.69 -0.96
CA ASP A 219 -10.45 -6.80 -0.10
C ASP A 219 -10.18 -8.11 -0.85
N VAL A 220 -9.81 -9.15 -0.09
CA VAL A 220 -9.53 -10.48 -0.63
C VAL A 220 -10.78 -10.99 -1.36
N ARG A 221 -10.69 -11.10 -2.68
CA ARG A 221 -11.74 -11.76 -3.47
C ARG A 221 -11.72 -13.25 -3.09
N SER A 222 -12.75 -13.70 -2.38
CA SER A 222 -12.87 -15.10 -2.00
C SER A 222 -12.76 -15.99 -3.24
N ILE A 223 -11.96 -17.04 -3.12
CA ILE A 223 -11.77 -18.04 -4.18
C ILE A 223 -13.09 -18.73 -4.56
N SER A 224 -14.09 -18.72 -3.68
CA SER A 224 -15.44 -19.25 -3.96
C SER A 224 -16.19 -18.43 -5.03
N THR A 225 -15.87 -17.14 -5.20
CA THR A 225 -16.51 -16.28 -6.21
C THR A 225 -16.12 -16.62 -7.65
N VAL A 226 -15.04 -17.38 -7.83
CA VAL A 226 -14.62 -17.86 -9.14
C VAL A 226 -15.11 -19.28 -9.32
N ILE A 227 -16.22 -19.41 -10.06
CA ILE A 227 -16.85 -20.69 -10.38
C ILE A 227 -16.07 -21.36 -11.50
N LEU A 228 -15.52 -22.53 -11.21
CA LEU A 228 -14.76 -23.38 -12.11
C LEU A 228 -15.06 -24.84 -11.78
N ASN A 229 -14.52 -25.76 -12.57
CA ASN A 229 -14.52 -27.16 -12.19
C ASN A 229 -13.75 -27.35 -10.87
N GLU A 230 -14.47 -27.75 -9.82
CA GLU A 230 -13.95 -27.88 -8.45
C GLU A 230 -12.75 -28.84 -8.33
N SER A 231 -12.71 -29.89 -9.16
CA SER A 231 -11.57 -30.81 -9.17
C SER A 231 -10.29 -30.13 -9.67
N LYS A 232 -10.38 -29.44 -10.82
CA LYS A 232 -9.26 -28.72 -11.42
C LYS A 232 -8.80 -27.56 -10.53
N LYS A 233 -9.76 -26.81 -9.97
CA LYS A 233 -9.50 -25.71 -9.04
C LYS A 233 -8.73 -26.17 -7.81
N ARG A 234 -9.16 -27.27 -7.18
CA ARG A 234 -8.48 -27.86 -6.02
C ARG A 234 -7.08 -28.34 -6.34
N GLU A 235 -6.88 -28.97 -7.50
CA GLU A 235 -5.56 -29.39 -7.96
C GLU A 235 -4.60 -28.21 -8.11
N LEU A 236 -5.06 -27.12 -8.75
CA LEU A 236 -4.27 -25.89 -8.91
C LEU A 236 -3.90 -25.28 -7.55
N LEU A 237 -4.87 -25.12 -6.65
CA LEU A 237 -4.64 -24.54 -5.33
C LEU A 237 -3.67 -25.40 -4.51
N LYS A 238 -3.83 -26.71 -4.54
CA LYS A 238 -2.93 -27.64 -3.85
C LYS A 238 -1.51 -27.57 -4.40
N ASP A 239 -1.33 -27.49 -5.71
CA ASP A 239 0.00 -27.37 -6.32
C ASP A 239 0.70 -26.07 -5.90
N ILE A 240 -0.04 -24.96 -5.78
CA ILE A 240 0.48 -23.67 -5.30
C ILE A 240 0.78 -23.75 -3.80
N GLU A 241 -0.11 -24.32 -2.99
CA GLU A 241 0.08 -24.51 -1.55
C GLU A 241 1.33 -25.35 -1.26
N ASP A 242 1.46 -26.50 -1.94
CA ASP A 242 2.62 -27.39 -1.86
C ASP A 242 3.90 -26.65 -2.27
N PHE A 243 3.85 -25.82 -3.31
CA PHE A 243 4.99 -25.00 -3.71
C PHE A 243 5.36 -23.99 -2.63
N LEU A 244 4.39 -23.28 -2.05
CA LEU A 244 4.60 -22.22 -1.05
C LEU A 244 5.01 -22.73 0.33
N ASP A 245 4.88 -24.04 0.61
CA ASP A 245 5.28 -24.63 1.88
C ASP A 245 6.79 -24.50 2.14
N GLU A 246 7.14 -24.18 3.38
CA GLU A 246 8.52 -23.96 3.81
C GLU A 246 9.35 -25.25 3.70
N LYS A 247 8.73 -26.42 3.85
CA LYS A 247 9.42 -27.71 3.65
C LYS A 247 9.81 -27.90 2.19
N THR A 248 8.92 -27.58 1.27
CA THR A 248 9.18 -27.63 -0.17
C THR A 248 10.30 -26.67 -0.53
N ARG A 249 10.26 -25.43 -0.03
CA ARG A 249 11.35 -24.47 -0.22
C ARG A 249 12.72 -25.02 0.20
N ARG A 250 12.80 -25.64 1.38
CA ARG A 250 14.05 -26.27 1.86
C ARG A 250 14.46 -27.45 0.99
N TRP A 251 13.50 -28.24 0.50
CA TRP A 251 13.77 -29.35 -0.42
C TRP A 251 14.44 -28.89 -1.72
N TYR A 252 13.98 -27.78 -2.30
CA TYR A 252 14.56 -27.17 -3.51
C TYR A 252 15.99 -26.68 -3.23
N SER A 253 16.16 -25.92 -2.15
CA SER A 253 17.47 -25.38 -1.74
C SER A 253 18.50 -26.47 -1.48
N ASN A 254 18.15 -27.53 -0.75
CA ASN A 254 19.05 -28.64 -0.44
C ASN A 254 19.49 -29.44 -1.67
N ARG A 255 18.76 -29.33 -2.79
CA ARG A 255 19.06 -30.02 -4.06
C ARG A 255 19.65 -29.10 -5.13
N GLY A 256 19.80 -27.81 -4.83
CA GLY A 256 20.27 -26.83 -5.81
C GLY A 256 19.32 -26.65 -7.01
N VAL A 257 18.05 -27.02 -6.86
CA VAL A 257 17.03 -26.81 -7.91
C VAL A 257 16.47 -25.40 -7.75
N PRO A 258 16.43 -24.57 -8.81
CA PRO A 258 15.86 -23.22 -8.72
C PRO A 258 14.43 -23.24 -8.19
N TYR A 259 14.16 -22.49 -7.12
CA TYR A 259 12.86 -22.46 -6.47
C TYR A 259 11.90 -21.50 -7.20
N ARG A 260 11.31 -21.98 -8.30
CA ARG A 260 10.40 -21.24 -9.18
C ARG A 260 9.24 -22.12 -9.62
N ARG A 261 8.09 -21.50 -9.86
CA ARG A 261 6.90 -22.19 -10.36
C ARG A 261 6.14 -21.31 -11.34
N GLY A 262 5.93 -21.82 -12.55
CA GLY A 262 5.20 -21.12 -13.61
C GLY A 262 3.86 -21.77 -13.95
N TYR A 263 2.81 -20.97 -14.00
CA TYR A 263 1.46 -21.36 -14.40
C TYR A 263 1.04 -20.61 -15.67
N LEU A 264 0.47 -21.34 -16.62
CA LEU A 264 -0.14 -20.76 -17.82
C LEU A 264 -1.65 -20.98 -17.77
N LEU A 265 -2.41 -19.90 -17.60
CA LEU A 265 -3.86 -19.87 -17.68
C LEU A 265 -4.26 -19.52 -19.12
N TYR A 266 -4.92 -20.44 -19.83
CA TYR A 266 -5.31 -20.22 -21.23
C TYR A 266 -6.78 -20.57 -21.49
N GLY A 267 -7.36 -19.93 -22.49
CA GLY A 267 -8.74 -20.19 -22.93
C GLY A 267 -9.41 -18.93 -23.50
N PRO A 268 -10.67 -19.03 -23.97
CA PRO A 268 -11.40 -17.92 -24.59
C PRO A 268 -11.44 -16.64 -23.71
N PRO A 269 -11.63 -15.45 -24.30
CA PRO A 269 -11.86 -14.24 -23.52
C PRO A 269 -13.11 -14.39 -22.65
N GLY A 270 -13.15 -13.69 -21.51
CA GLY A 270 -14.32 -13.73 -20.61
C GLY A 270 -14.43 -14.98 -19.71
N THR A 271 -13.43 -15.87 -19.67
CA THR A 271 -13.43 -17.06 -18.80
C THR A 271 -12.85 -16.84 -17.40
N GLY A 272 -12.47 -15.60 -17.05
CA GLY A 272 -12.06 -15.25 -15.70
C GLY A 272 -10.58 -15.52 -15.36
N LYS A 273 -9.68 -15.57 -16.36
CA LYS A 273 -8.24 -15.83 -16.16
C LYS A 273 -7.57 -14.85 -15.20
N SER A 274 -7.74 -13.54 -15.43
CA SER A 274 -7.20 -12.50 -14.53
C SER A 274 -7.90 -12.50 -13.17
N SER A 275 -9.23 -12.70 -13.15
CA SER A 275 -10.02 -12.82 -11.91
C SER A 275 -9.57 -13.99 -11.02
N LEU A 276 -9.24 -15.14 -11.62
CA LEU A 276 -8.71 -16.30 -10.91
C LEU A 276 -7.34 -15.97 -10.30
N SER A 277 -6.46 -15.30 -11.05
CA SER A 277 -5.13 -14.91 -10.58
C SER A 277 -5.18 -13.99 -9.35
N LEU A 278 -6.10 -13.01 -9.39
CA LEU A 278 -6.37 -12.12 -8.25
C LEU A 278 -6.92 -12.87 -7.04
N SER A 279 -7.83 -13.82 -7.26
CA SER A 279 -8.43 -14.61 -6.17
C SER A 279 -7.43 -15.58 -5.54
N ILE A 280 -6.49 -16.13 -6.34
CA ILE A 280 -5.37 -16.94 -5.84
C ILE A 280 -4.46 -16.08 -4.95
N ALA A 281 -4.13 -14.86 -5.38
CA ALA A 281 -3.31 -13.94 -4.57
C ALA A 281 -3.96 -13.66 -3.21
N GLY A 282 -5.26 -13.38 -3.20
CA GLY A 282 -6.01 -13.16 -1.96
C GLY A 282 -6.12 -14.41 -1.08
N HIS A 283 -6.37 -15.58 -1.66
CA HIS A 283 -6.44 -16.84 -0.92
C HIS A 283 -5.15 -17.17 -0.16
N PHE A 284 -3.99 -16.85 -0.74
CA PHE A 284 -2.68 -17.10 -0.12
C PHE A 284 -2.10 -15.89 0.62
N GLY A 285 -2.83 -14.77 0.70
CA GLY A 285 -2.36 -13.53 1.34
C GLY A 285 -1.08 -12.98 0.70
N LEU A 286 -0.93 -13.13 -0.62
CA LEU A 286 0.25 -12.69 -1.37
C LEU A 286 -0.03 -11.43 -2.16
N ASN A 287 0.93 -10.50 -2.18
CA ASN A 287 0.88 -9.35 -3.07
C ASN A 287 0.99 -9.78 -4.54
N ILE A 288 0.17 -9.17 -5.40
CA ILE A 288 0.16 -9.43 -6.84
C ILE A 288 0.79 -8.27 -7.61
N TYR A 289 1.68 -8.61 -8.54
CA TYR A 289 2.41 -7.67 -9.38
C TYR A 289 1.97 -7.87 -10.83
N ILE A 290 1.20 -6.92 -11.35
CA ILE A 290 0.64 -7.01 -12.70
C ILE A 290 1.57 -6.30 -13.68
N LEU A 291 1.92 -7.01 -14.74
CA LEU A 291 2.78 -6.51 -15.79
C LEU A 291 2.15 -6.76 -17.16
N SER A 292 1.85 -5.68 -17.87
CA SER A 292 1.51 -5.72 -19.29
C SER A 292 2.76 -5.46 -20.12
N LEU A 293 3.18 -6.47 -20.90
CA LEU A 293 4.41 -6.42 -21.70
C LEU A 293 4.36 -5.39 -22.83
N SER A 294 3.17 -4.93 -23.22
CA SER A 294 2.98 -3.90 -24.26
C SER A 294 3.52 -2.52 -23.86
N THR A 295 3.68 -2.26 -22.55
CA THR A 295 4.01 -0.92 -22.02
C THR A 295 5.45 -0.78 -21.53
N VAL A 296 6.24 -1.85 -21.57
CA VAL A 296 7.56 -1.93 -20.91
C VAL A 296 8.67 -2.14 -21.93
N THR A 297 9.86 -1.64 -21.65
CA THR A 297 11.07 -1.91 -22.45
C THR A 297 11.92 -2.99 -21.79
N GLU A 298 12.81 -3.66 -22.54
CA GLU A 298 13.65 -4.75 -22.03
C GLU A 298 14.49 -4.38 -20.80
N ASP A 299 15.17 -3.23 -20.81
CA ASP A 299 15.98 -2.79 -19.66
C ASP A 299 15.12 -2.57 -18.41
N ARG A 300 13.96 -1.93 -18.58
CA ARG A 300 13.02 -1.69 -17.48
C ARG A 300 12.43 -2.99 -16.95
N LEU A 301 12.19 -3.96 -17.81
CA LEU A 301 11.70 -5.28 -17.41
C LEU A 301 12.67 -5.96 -16.44
N ARG A 302 13.96 -5.93 -16.75
CA ARG A 302 15.01 -6.49 -15.89
C ARG A 302 15.05 -5.79 -14.53
N ASP A 303 14.99 -4.47 -14.52
CA ASP A 303 14.97 -3.67 -13.29
C ASP A 303 13.73 -3.95 -12.43
N LEU A 304 12.57 -4.11 -13.05
CA LEU A 304 11.33 -4.44 -12.34
C LEU A 304 11.42 -5.79 -11.66
N PHE A 305 11.90 -6.82 -12.36
CA PHE A 305 12.07 -8.16 -11.79
C PHE A 305 13.14 -8.20 -10.69
N ALA A 306 14.18 -7.37 -10.79
CA ALA A 306 15.19 -7.22 -9.74
C ALA A 306 14.61 -6.59 -8.46
N LYS A 307 13.69 -5.62 -8.60
CA LYS A 307 13.04 -4.92 -7.47
C LYS A 307 11.88 -5.69 -6.81
N LEU A 308 11.42 -6.79 -7.41
CA LEU A 308 10.35 -7.61 -6.83
C LEU A 308 10.77 -8.26 -5.50
N PRO A 309 9.84 -8.46 -4.55
CA PRO A 309 10.09 -9.20 -3.32
C PRO A 309 10.28 -10.70 -3.59
N SER A 310 10.73 -11.45 -2.58
CA SER A 310 11.01 -12.90 -2.70
C SER A 310 9.80 -13.81 -2.51
N ARG A 311 8.64 -13.27 -2.11
CA ARG A 311 7.40 -14.02 -1.90
C ARG A 311 6.21 -13.20 -2.43
N CYS A 312 5.91 -13.37 -3.71
CA CYS A 312 4.80 -12.69 -4.38
C CYS A 312 4.29 -13.49 -5.57
N ILE A 313 3.14 -13.07 -6.10
CA ILE A 313 2.60 -13.53 -7.38
C ILE A 313 2.91 -12.48 -8.46
N ILE A 314 3.48 -12.92 -9.57
CA ILE A 314 3.67 -12.10 -10.77
C ILE A 314 2.60 -12.51 -11.77
N LEU A 315 1.81 -11.56 -12.25
CA LEU A 315 0.82 -11.75 -13.29
C LEU A 315 1.31 -11.09 -14.59
N LEU A 316 1.59 -11.90 -15.61
CA LEU A 316 1.85 -11.45 -16.97
C LEU A 316 0.56 -11.58 -17.78
N GLU A 317 -0.07 -10.45 -18.10
CA GLU A 317 -1.30 -10.45 -18.87
C GLU A 317 -1.04 -10.44 -20.38
N ASP A 318 -1.89 -11.16 -21.12
CA ASP A 318 -1.96 -11.18 -22.58
C ASP A 318 -0.60 -11.40 -23.26
N ILE A 319 0.10 -12.46 -22.85
CA ILE A 319 1.43 -12.78 -23.37
C ILE A 319 1.43 -13.10 -24.89
N ASP A 320 0.28 -13.41 -25.48
CA ASP A 320 0.12 -13.60 -26.92
C ASP A 320 0.19 -12.30 -27.73
N ALA A 321 0.03 -11.13 -27.11
CA ALA A 321 0.19 -9.84 -27.79
C ALA A 321 1.64 -9.56 -28.21
N VAL A 322 2.62 -10.22 -27.57
CA VAL A 322 4.06 -10.03 -27.80
C VAL A 322 4.64 -11.06 -28.76
N SER A 323 3.89 -12.13 -29.06
CA SER A 323 4.37 -13.17 -29.96
C SER A 323 4.46 -12.62 -31.39
N PRO A 324 5.60 -12.76 -32.09
CA PRO A 324 5.71 -12.34 -33.48
C PRO A 324 4.67 -13.10 -34.31
N LYS A 325 3.83 -12.38 -35.06
CA LYS A 325 2.88 -12.99 -36.00
C LYS A 325 3.67 -13.93 -36.92
N ARG A 326 3.30 -15.21 -36.94
CA ARG A 326 3.90 -16.17 -37.87
C ARG A 326 3.68 -15.66 -39.30
N PRO A 327 4.61 -15.86 -40.25
CA PRO A 327 4.54 -15.33 -41.62
C PRO A 327 3.42 -15.95 -42.50
N GLY A 328 2.34 -16.47 -41.90
CA GLY A 328 1.14 -16.95 -42.57
C GLY A 328 -0.16 -16.25 -42.15
N ASP A 329 -0.17 -15.40 -41.11
CA ASP A 329 -1.37 -14.72 -40.60
C ASP A 329 -1.60 -13.33 -41.27
N THR A 330 -1.28 -13.22 -42.56
CA THR A 330 -1.67 -12.09 -43.41
C THR A 330 -2.92 -12.46 -44.20
N GLU A 331 -4.08 -12.38 -43.55
CA GLU A 331 -5.31 -12.08 -44.28
C GLU A 331 -5.29 -10.58 -44.61
N THR A 332 -4.95 -10.31 -45.86
CA THR A 332 -5.47 -9.24 -46.73
C THR A 332 -6.21 -8.11 -46.03
N LYS A 333 -5.58 -6.94 -45.95
CA LYS A 333 -6.20 -5.68 -46.41
C LYS A 333 -5.13 -4.68 -46.82
N ASP A 334 -5.40 -4.12 -47.99
CA ASP A 334 -4.52 -3.42 -48.91
C ASP A 334 -3.82 -2.16 -48.40
N SER A 335 -2.81 -1.82 -49.21
CA SER A 335 -2.24 -0.50 -49.44
C SER A 335 -1.11 -0.07 -48.50
N HIS A 336 0.13 -0.26 -48.95
CA HIS A 336 1.00 0.90 -49.23
C HIS A 336 2.03 0.57 -50.30
N GLN A 337 1.99 1.36 -51.37
CA GLN A 337 2.88 1.34 -52.51
C GLN A 337 4.35 1.47 -52.07
N ILE A 338 5.18 0.66 -52.73
CA ILE A 338 6.61 0.88 -52.82
C ILE A 338 6.81 2.11 -53.70
N VAL A 339 7.25 3.23 -53.11
CA VAL A 339 7.90 4.32 -53.85
C VAL A 339 9.29 4.50 -53.26
N ALA A 340 10.28 4.20 -54.10
CA ALA A 340 11.68 4.49 -53.86
C ALA A 340 11.92 6.01 -53.86
N GLY A 341 12.67 6.51 -52.87
CA GLY A 341 13.29 7.83 -52.94
C GLY A 341 13.28 8.64 -51.64
N SER A 342 14.49 8.95 -51.16
CA SER A 342 14.88 10.03 -50.21
C SER A 342 15.12 9.64 -48.74
N PRO A 343 16.32 9.90 -48.19
CA PRO A 343 16.62 9.69 -46.78
C PRO A 343 16.16 10.93 -46.01
N SER A 344 14.98 10.87 -45.41
CA SER A 344 14.57 11.87 -44.42
C SER A 344 14.40 11.19 -43.07
N GLN A 345 15.25 11.62 -42.13
CA GLN A 345 15.18 11.33 -40.72
C GLN A 345 13.78 11.70 -40.19
N ARG A 346 12.88 10.73 -40.19
CA ARG A 346 11.74 10.71 -39.29
C ARG A 346 12.06 9.66 -38.26
N ASN A 347 12.37 10.12 -37.04
CA ASN A 347 12.34 9.34 -35.82
C ASN A 347 10.93 8.75 -35.67
N LYS A 348 10.66 7.66 -36.39
CA LYS A 348 9.69 6.67 -35.95
C LYS A 348 10.33 6.13 -34.68
N SER A 349 9.84 6.60 -33.54
CA SER A 349 9.98 5.89 -32.28
C SER A 349 9.45 4.49 -32.53
N VAL A 350 10.33 3.59 -32.96
CA VAL A 350 10.10 2.16 -32.88
C VAL A 350 9.93 1.97 -31.38
N SER A 351 8.68 1.89 -30.93
CA SER A 351 8.37 1.34 -29.62
C SER A 351 9.09 0.00 -29.60
N VAL A 352 10.20 -0.06 -28.88
CA VAL A 352 10.99 -1.28 -28.71
C VAL A 352 10.09 -2.21 -27.92
N MET A 353 9.26 -2.95 -28.65
CA MET A 353 8.41 -3.99 -28.11
C MET A 353 9.34 -4.97 -27.42
N VAL A 354 9.01 -5.36 -26.19
CA VAL A 354 9.77 -6.37 -25.46
C VAL A 354 9.91 -7.60 -26.37
N SER A 355 11.14 -8.00 -26.67
CA SER A 355 11.34 -9.24 -27.41
C SER A 355 10.96 -10.42 -26.50
N LEU A 356 10.33 -11.47 -27.06
CA LEU A 356 10.02 -12.67 -26.28
C LEU A 356 11.30 -13.25 -25.63
N SER A 357 12.44 -13.13 -26.31
CA SER A 357 13.77 -13.50 -25.78
C SER A 357 14.16 -12.71 -24.52
N ALA A 358 13.86 -11.41 -24.45
CA ALA A 358 14.09 -10.58 -23.27
C ALA A 358 13.31 -11.10 -22.06
N LEU A 359 12.02 -11.41 -22.26
CA LEU A 359 11.16 -11.95 -21.22
C LEU A 359 11.70 -13.30 -20.71
N LEU A 360 12.11 -14.18 -21.62
CA LEU A 360 12.69 -15.48 -21.29
C LEU A 360 13.96 -15.35 -20.44
N ASN A 361 14.86 -14.43 -20.81
CA ASN A 361 16.09 -14.16 -20.05
C ASN A 361 15.79 -13.63 -18.64
N VAL A 362 14.70 -12.90 -18.45
CA VAL A 362 14.31 -12.38 -17.14
C VAL A 362 13.67 -13.47 -16.26
N ILE A 363 12.85 -14.35 -16.84
CA ILE A 363 12.17 -15.44 -16.11
C ILE A 363 13.17 -16.54 -15.69
N ASP A 364 14.09 -16.90 -16.58
CA ASP A 364 14.93 -18.10 -16.46
C ASP A 364 16.43 -17.78 -16.33
N GLY A 365 16.79 -16.50 -16.34
CA GLY A 365 18.18 -16.08 -16.24
C GLY A 365 18.85 -16.51 -14.92
N VAL A 366 20.17 -16.75 -15.01
CA VAL A 366 21.05 -17.13 -13.89
C VAL A 366 21.02 -16.12 -12.73
N GLY A 367 20.70 -14.85 -13.01
CA GLY A 367 20.58 -13.78 -12.01
C GLY A 367 19.15 -13.53 -11.50
N SER A 368 18.16 -14.34 -11.90
CA SER A 368 16.77 -14.12 -11.51
C SER A 368 16.51 -14.62 -10.09
N ARG A 369 15.73 -13.84 -9.32
CA ARG A 369 15.46 -14.11 -7.91
C ARG A 369 14.37 -15.18 -7.77
N GLU A 370 14.57 -16.07 -6.80
CA GLU A 370 13.71 -17.22 -6.53
C GLU A 370 12.62 -16.93 -5.48
N GLY A 371 11.67 -17.86 -5.33
CA GLY A 371 10.60 -17.80 -4.33
C GLY A 371 9.28 -17.19 -4.80
N ARG A 372 9.13 -16.97 -6.10
CA ARG A 372 7.97 -16.29 -6.69
C ARG A 372 7.12 -17.26 -7.51
N VAL A 373 5.81 -17.04 -7.48
CA VAL A 373 4.85 -17.72 -8.34
C VAL A 373 4.62 -16.84 -9.58
N LEU A 374 4.84 -17.41 -10.77
CA LEU A 374 4.59 -16.74 -12.04
C LEU A 374 3.29 -17.25 -12.64
N ILE A 375 2.34 -16.37 -12.92
CA ILE A 375 1.10 -16.67 -13.63
C ILE A 375 1.10 -15.89 -14.95
N MET A 376 0.91 -16.61 -16.05
CA MET A 376 0.77 -16.05 -17.39
C MET A 376 -0.65 -16.30 -17.89
N THR A 377 -1.28 -15.29 -18.50
CA THR A 377 -2.60 -15.43 -19.12
C THR A 377 -2.49 -15.28 -20.64
N THR A 378 -3.24 -16.10 -21.38
CA THR A 378 -3.34 -15.99 -22.84
C THR A 378 -4.74 -16.36 -23.33
N ASN A 379 -5.19 -15.71 -24.40
CA ASN A 379 -6.43 -16.11 -25.08
C ASN A 379 -6.17 -17.22 -26.12
N HIS A 380 -4.95 -17.29 -26.66
CA HIS A 380 -4.61 -18.18 -27.77
C HIS A 380 -3.28 -18.90 -27.52
N ILE A 381 -3.35 -20.07 -26.90
CA ILE A 381 -2.15 -20.89 -26.63
C ILE A 381 -1.35 -21.23 -27.89
N THR A 382 -2.02 -21.35 -29.05
CA THR A 382 -1.39 -21.65 -30.34
C THR A 382 -0.49 -20.54 -30.88
N ARG A 383 -0.67 -19.30 -30.41
CA ARG A 383 0.16 -18.15 -30.79
C ARG A 383 1.44 -18.05 -29.98
N LEU A 384 1.56 -18.80 -28.88
CA LEU A 384 2.73 -18.74 -28.03
C LEU A 384 3.93 -19.48 -28.63
N ASP A 385 5.13 -18.99 -28.32
CA ASP A 385 6.38 -19.65 -28.66
C ASP A 385 6.58 -20.90 -27.79
N ASP A 386 6.94 -22.02 -28.40
CA ASP A 386 7.24 -23.28 -27.72
C ASP A 386 8.36 -23.13 -26.68
N ALA A 387 9.26 -22.16 -26.86
CA ALA A 387 10.32 -21.84 -25.90
C ALA A 387 9.78 -21.27 -24.58
N LEU A 388 8.61 -20.60 -24.58
CA LEU A 388 8.01 -20.04 -23.38
C LEU A 388 7.31 -21.11 -22.53
N ILE A 389 6.73 -22.13 -23.18
CA ILE A 389 5.96 -23.20 -22.52
C ILE A 389 6.81 -24.39 -22.06
N ARG A 390 8.14 -24.29 -22.10
CA ARG A 390 9.04 -25.37 -21.65
C ARG A 390 8.98 -25.55 -20.13
N PRO A 391 9.14 -26.79 -19.63
CA PRO A 391 9.29 -27.05 -18.20
C PRO A 391 10.41 -26.21 -17.58
N GLY A 392 10.20 -25.69 -16.37
CA GLY A 392 11.07 -24.70 -15.72
C GLY A 392 10.65 -23.25 -15.95
N ARG A 393 9.84 -22.98 -16.99
CA ARG A 393 9.21 -21.66 -17.25
C ARG A 393 7.70 -21.73 -17.07
N VAL A 394 7.08 -22.77 -17.62
CA VAL A 394 5.68 -23.14 -17.41
C VAL A 394 5.64 -24.59 -16.97
N ASP A 395 5.35 -24.82 -15.70
CA ASP A 395 5.29 -26.16 -15.09
C ASP A 395 3.88 -26.75 -15.12
N ARG A 396 2.87 -25.86 -15.15
CA ARG A 396 1.45 -26.23 -15.16
C ARG A 396 0.71 -25.39 -16.20
N LYS A 397 -0.09 -26.07 -17.02
CA LYS A 397 -1.00 -25.46 -17.99
C LYS A 397 -2.42 -25.70 -17.51
N PHE A 398 -3.21 -24.64 -17.42
CA PHE A 398 -4.56 -24.68 -16.90
C PHE A 398 -5.52 -24.06 -17.91
N GLU A 399 -6.41 -24.87 -18.44
CA GLU A 399 -7.42 -24.47 -19.41
C GLU A 399 -8.69 -23.96 -18.72
N LEU A 400 -9.05 -22.71 -18.99
CA LEU A 400 -10.33 -22.13 -18.63
C LEU A 400 -11.25 -22.16 -19.85
N GLY A 401 -12.07 -23.20 -19.91
CA GLY A 401 -13.06 -23.39 -20.97
C GLY A 401 -14.33 -22.55 -20.80
N LEU A 402 -15.25 -22.76 -21.74
CA LEU A 402 -16.61 -22.25 -21.68
C LEU A 402 -17.40 -22.97 -20.55
N THR A 403 -18.59 -22.46 -20.25
CA THR A 403 -19.37 -22.92 -19.08
C THR A 403 -19.94 -24.33 -19.26
N ASP A 404 -19.78 -25.17 -18.23
CA ASP A 404 -20.51 -26.43 -18.08
C ASP A 404 -21.82 -26.22 -17.29
N LYS A 405 -22.70 -27.22 -17.23
CA LYS A 405 -23.96 -27.14 -16.47
C LYS A 405 -23.76 -26.77 -14.99
N LYS A 406 -22.75 -27.33 -14.33
CA LYS A 406 -22.46 -27.07 -12.92
C LYS A 406 -21.96 -25.63 -12.72
N MET A 407 -21.15 -25.13 -13.64
CA MET A 407 -20.67 -23.75 -13.64
C MET A 407 -21.83 -22.78 -13.88
N THR A 408 -22.73 -23.09 -14.82
CA THR A 408 -23.93 -22.30 -15.09
C THR A 408 -24.84 -22.22 -13.86
N ALA A 409 -25.11 -23.35 -13.20
CA ALA A 409 -25.86 -23.37 -11.95
C ALA A 409 -25.15 -22.58 -10.85
N GLY A 410 -23.83 -22.75 -10.69
CA GLY A 410 -23.04 -22.00 -9.71
C GLY A 410 -23.05 -20.49 -9.94
N LEU A 411 -22.99 -20.03 -11.19
CA LEU A 411 -23.12 -18.61 -11.55
C LEU A 411 -24.50 -18.06 -11.18
N PHE A 412 -25.56 -18.83 -11.43
CA PHE A 412 -26.92 -18.47 -11.02
C PHE A 412 -27.02 -18.33 -9.50
N CYS A 413 -26.47 -19.28 -8.75
CA CYS A 413 -26.42 -19.22 -7.29
C CYS A 413 -25.65 -17.99 -6.78
N ILE A 414 -24.52 -17.62 -7.39
CA ILE A 414 -23.78 -16.42 -6.96
C ILE A 414 -24.61 -15.14 -7.07
N VAL A 415 -25.46 -15.03 -8.09
CA VAL A 415 -26.24 -13.80 -8.34
C VAL A 415 -27.48 -13.74 -7.47
N PHE A 416 -28.12 -14.88 -7.19
CA PHE A 416 -29.45 -14.93 -6.56
C PHE A 416 -29.47 -15.53 -5.15
N MET A 417 -28.36 -16.09 -4.64
CA MET A 417 -28.32 -16.54 -3.25
C MET A 417 -28.37 -15.34 -2.29
N PRO A 418 -29.23 -15.39 -1.24
CA PRO A 418 -29.29 -14.34 -0.25
C PRO A 418 -27.98 -14.30 0.55
N MET A 419 -27.29 -13.15 0.57
CA MET A 419 -26.14 -12.92 1.44
C MET A 419 -26.62 -12.47 2.83
N GLU A 420 -25.82 -12.73 3.87
CA GLU A 420 -26.14 -12.32 5.25
C GLU A 420 -26.38 -10.80 5.40
N ASP A 421 -25.74 -9.99 4.54
CA ASP A 421 -25.86 -8.52 4.52
C ASP A 421 -27.07 -7.99 3.73
N ASP A 422 -27.72 -8.81 2.90
CA ASP A 422 -28.87 -8.40 2.08
C ASP A 422 -30.20 -8.46 2.85
N VAL A 423 -30.18 -9.02 4.07
CA VAL A 423 -31.35 -9.06 4.95
C VAL A 423 -31.48 -7.71 5.66
N PRO A 424 -32.50 -6.89 5.37
CA PRO A 424 -32.71 -5.66 6.11
C PRO A 424 -32.85 -5.98 7.61
N PRO A 425 -32.25 -5.19 8.52
CA PRO A 425 -32.38 -5.40 9.95
C PRO A 425 -33.86 -5.54 10.31
N PRO A 426 -34.24 -6.51 11.16
CA PRO A 426 -35.65 -6.70 11.49
C PRO A 426 -36.22 -5.40 12.06
N GLU A 427 -37.16 -4.80 11.32
CA GLU A 427 -37.97 -3.68 11.78
C GLU A 427 -38.77 -4.16 13.02
N LYS A 428 -38.21 -3.96 14.21
CA LYS A 428 -38.95 -4.14 15.45
C LYS A 428 -39.12 -2.80 16.12
N ALA A 429 -40.32 -2.27 15.87
CA ALA A 429 -41.31 -2.01 16.91
C ALA A 429 -40.76 -1.42 18.21
N ARG A 430 -41.10 -0.15 18.39
CA ARG A 430 -41.10 0.52 19.69
C ARG A 430 -41.87 -0.33 20.71
N SER A 431 -41.26 -0.37 21.90
CA SER A 431 -41.79 -0.71 23.22
C SER A 431 -41.79 -2.18 23.68
N ASP A 432 -41.19 -2.28 24.87
CA ASP A 432 -41.51 -3.15 25.98
C ASP A 432 -40.71 -4.45 26.23
N VAL A 433 -40.23 -4.46 27.47
CA VAL A 433 -39.27 -5.34 28.11
C VAL A 433 -39.92 -6.69 28.37
N LEU A 434 -39.91 -7.58 27.38
CA LEU A 434 -40.06 -9.04 27.60
C LEU A 434 -39.62 -9.86 26.37
N VAL A 435 -38.42 -9.67 25.86
CA VAL A 435 -37.90 -10.45 24.72
C VAL A 435 -36.52 -11.00 25.08
N ARG A 436 -36.49 -12.15 25.76
CA ARG A 436 -35.31 -13.03 25.82
C ARG A 436 -35.65 -14.51 25.62
N LEU A 437 -36.94 -14.85 25.49
CA LEU A 437 -37.43 -16.19 25.12
C LEU A 437 -38.10 -16.22 23.73
N VAL A 438 -38.29 -15.06 23.10
CA VAL A 438 -38.87 -14.90 21.76
C VAL A 438 -37.78 -14.66 20.71
N GLU A 439 -36.55 -14.34 21.12
CA GLU A 439 -35.40 -14.20 20.22
C GLU A 439 -34.93 -15.54 19.67
N ASP A 440 -34.79 -16.58 20.52
CA ASP A 440 -34.36 -17.92 20.06
C ASP A 440 -35.36 -18.53 19.04
N ARG A 441 -36.67 -18.38 19.27
CA ARG A 441 -37.69 -18.89 18.31
C ARG A 441 -37.72 -18.12 16.99
N LYS A 442 -37.44 -16.81 17.00
CA LYS A 442 -37.42 -15.99 15.79
C LYS A 442 -36.14 -16.20 14.98
N VAL A 443 -35.03 -16.51 15.64
CA VAL A 443 -33.79 -16.95 14.98
C VAL A 443 -34.01 -18.30 14.31
N ASP A 444 -34.70 -19.24 14.98
CA ASP A 444 -35.04 -20.55 14.40
C ASP A 444 -36.01 -20.47 13.21
N GLU A 445 -37.01 -19.58 13.25
CA GLU A 445 -37.93 -19.35 12.13
C GLU A 445 -37.26 -18.65 10.94
N ALA A 446 -36.41 -17.65 11.19
CA ALA A 446 -35.65 -16.95 10.15
C ALA A 446 -34.62 -17.87 9.47
N ALA A 447 -33.94 -18.73 10.23
CA ALA A 447 -33.02 -19.73 9.69
C ALA A 447 -33.75 -20.78 8.83
N ARG A 448 -34.99 -21.14 9.20
CA ARG A 448 -35.84 -22.04 8.38
C ARG A 448 -36.30 -21.38 7.08
N SER A 449 -36.75 -20.13 7.12
CA SER A 449 -37.16 -19.42 5.90
C SER A 449 -35.99 -19.18 4.95
N GLN A 450 -34.79 -18.86 5.47
CA GLN A 450 -33.58 -18.76 4.66
C GLN A 450 -33.21 -20.10 4.01
N GLY A 451 -33.29 -21.21 4.76
CA GLY A 451 -33.03 -22.54 4.21
C GLY A 451 -34.00 -22.96 3.10
N GLU A 452 -35.26 -22.51 3.14
CA GLU A 452 -36.24 -22.76 2.08
C GLU A 452 -35.97 -21.92 0.82
N GLU A 453 -35.55 -20.67 0.99
CA GLU A 453 -35.19 -19.79 -0.11
C GLU A 453 -33.91 -20.25 -0.83
N VAL A 454 -32.89 -20.68 -0.09
CA VAL A 454 -31.67 -21.28 -0.65
C VAL A 454 -32.01 -22.49 -1.53
N LYS A 455 -32.86 -23.42 -1.03
CA LYS A 455 -33.32 -24.58 -1.80
C LYS A 455 -34.17 -24.20 -3.01
N ARG A 456 -34.90 -23.08 -2.95
CA ARG A 456 -35.63 -22.56 -4.11
C ARG A 456 -34.65 -22.09 -5.19
N VAL A 457 -33.64 -21.31 -4.82
CA VAL A 457 -32.61 -20.81 -5.76
C VAL A 457 -31.83 -21.97 -6.37
N GLU A 458 -31.46 -23.00 -5.60
CA GLU A 458 -30.77 -24.19 -6.11
C GLU A 458 -31.60 -24.91 -7.18
N ARG A 459 -32.92 -25.09 -6.97
CA ARG A 459 -33.80 -25.70 -7.97
C ARG A 459 -33.91 -24.87 -9.25
N LEU A 460 -34.03 -23.54 -9.10
CA LEU A 460 -34.06 -22.62 -10.24
C LEU A 460 -32.72 -22.62 -11.01
N ALA A 461 -31.60 -22.76 -10.30
CA ALA A 461 -30.28 -22.87 -10.90
C ALA A 461 -30.13 -24.14 -11.76
N GLU A 462 -30.66 -25.28 -11.29
CA GLU A 462 -30.69 -26.52 -12.07
C GLU A 462 -31.57 -26.40 -13.31
N GLU A 463 -32.73 -25.76 -13.20
CA GLU A 463 -33.62 -25.50 -14.33
C GLU A 463 -32.96 -24.58 -15.37
N PHE A 464 -32.34 -23.49 -14.92
CA PHE A 464 -31.59 -22.58 -15.77
C PHE A 464 -30.44 -23.29 -16.49
N ALA A 465 -29.65 -24.08 -15.76
CA ALA A 465 -28.57 -24.88 -16.33
C ALA A 465 -29.07 -25.95 -17.33
N GLY A 466 -30.31 -26.42 -17.19
CA GLY A 466 -30.97 -27.31 -18.14
C GLY A 466 -31.32 -26.64 -19.48
N ARG A 467 -31.68 -25.35 -19.48
CA ARG A 467 -32.04 -24.59 -20.69
C ARG A 467 -30.81 -24.08 -21.46
N VAL A 468 -29.70 -23.82 -20.77
CA VAL A 468 -28.47 -23.32 -21.39
C VAL A 468 -27.64 -24.48 -21.99
N PRO A 469 -27.23 -24.40 -23.27
CA PRO A 469 -26.39 -25.41 -23.89
C PRO A 469 -24.96 -25.38 -23.32
N GLU A 470 -24.40 -26.56 -23.06
CA GLU A 470 -23.05 -26.74 -22.54
C GLU A 470 -21.97 -26.21 -23.51
N LEU A 471 -20.90 -25.63 -22.95
CA LEU A 471 -19.68 -25.23 -23.64
C LEU A 471 -19.89 -24.25 -24.82
N LYS A 472 -20.93 -23.43 -24.81
CA LYS A 472 -21.19 -22.41 -25.85
C LYS A 472 -20.97 -20.96 -25.41
N PHE A 473 -21.17 -20.69 -24.12
CA PHE A 473 -21.13 -19.34 -23.56
C PHE A 473 -20.02 -19.21 -22.53
N SER A 474 -19.40 -18.04 -22.49
CA SER A 474 -18.40 -17.72 -21.48
C SER A 474 -19.06 -17.38 -20.14
N PRO A 475 -18.38 -17.60 -19.00
CA PRO A 475 -18.87 -17.18 -17.70
C PRO A 475 -19.24 -15.69 -17.64
N ALA A 476 -18.47 -14.82 -18.29
CA ALA A 476 -18.73 -13.39 -18.33
C ALA A 476 -20.04 -13.04 -19.04
N GLU A 477 -20.36 -13.71 -20.16
CA GLU A 477 -21.61 -13.46 -20.89
C GLU A 477 -22.84 -13.87 -20.09
N LEU A 478 -22.80 -15.06 -19.47
CA LEU A 478 -23.88 -15.52 -18.61
C LEU A 478 -24.03 -14.64 -17.37
N LEU A 479 -22.91 -14.23 -16.76
CA LEU A 479 -22.96 -13.34 -15.60
C LEU A 479 -23.58 -11.98 -15.97
N SER A 480 -23.19 -11.39 -17.10
CA SER A 480 -23.79 -10.14 -17.59
C SER A 480 -25.30 -10.27 -17.79
N PHE A 481 -25.77 -11.38 -18.38
CA PHE A 481 -27.19 -11.66 -18.53
C PHE A 481 -27.90 -11.79 -17.18
N LEU A 482 -27.35 -12.59 -16.25
CA LEU A 482 -27.97 -12.79 -14.93
C LEU A 482 -28.06 -11.48 -14.13
N LEU A 483 -27.07 -10.59 -14.27
CA LEU A 483 -27.06 -9.28 -13.62
C LEU A 483 -28.14 -8.33 -14.16
N GLU A 484 -28.55 -8.45 -15.44
CA GLU A 484 -29.70 -7.69 -15.98
C GLU A 484 -31.00 -8.02 -15.23
N TYR A 485 -31.12 -9.25 -14.73
CA TYR A 485 -32.29 -9.76 -14.02
C TYR A 485 -32.07 -9.94 -12.52
N ARG A 486 -31.11 -9.23 -11.90
CA ARG A 486 -30.66 -9.41 -10.50
C ARG A 486 -31.77 -9.43 -9.42
N GLN A 487 -32.96 -8.91 -9.71
CA GLN A 487 -34.10 -8.86 -8.76
C GLN A 487 -35.06 -10.04 -8.92
N SER A 488 -35.06 -10.71 -10.07
CA SER A 488 -36.09 -11.68 -10.45
C SER A 488 -35.45 -12.92 -11.11
N PRO A 489 -35.17 -14.01 -10.35
CA PRO A 489 -34.56 -15.22 -10.90
C PRO A 489 -35.46 -15.94 -11.92
N GLU A 490 -36.78 -15.84 -11.78
CA GLU A 490 -37.76 -16.46 -12.69
C GLU A 490 -37.77 -15.78 -14.07
N GLU A 491 -37.67 -14.45 -14.11
CA GLU A 491 -37.60 -13.69 -15.36
C GLU A 491 -36.32 -14.00 -16.15
N ALA A 492 -35.22 -14.28 -15.45
CA ALA A 492 -33.97 -14.71 -16.09
C ALA A 492 -34.16 -16.05 -16.82
N ILE A 493 -34.90 -16.98 -16.22
CA ILE A 493 -35.19 -18.31 -16.79
C ILE A 493 -36.13 -18.21 -17.99
N ASP A 494 -37.11 -17.33 -17.96
CA ASP A 494 -38.07 -17.15 -19.07
C ASP A 494 -37.48 -16.42 -20.28
N ASN A 495 -36.51 -15.52 -20.05
CA ASN A 495 -35.91 -14.73 -21.13
C ASN A 495 -34.59 -15.31 -21.67
N VAL A 496 -34.04 -16.36 -21.06
CA VAL A 496 -32.75 -16.95 -21.47
C VAL A 496 -32.76 -17.40 -22.93
N GLU A 497 -33.85 -18.00 -23.42
CA GLU A 497 -33.92 -18.50 -24.80
C GLU A 497 -33.85 -17.37 -25.83
N LYS A 498 -34.56 -16.27 -25.58
CA LYS A 498 -34.54 -15.07 -26.43
C LYS A 498 -33.16 -14.40 -26.43
N TRP A 499 -32.51 -14.38 -25.27
CA TRP A 499 -31.15 -13.86 -25.16
C TRP A 499 -30.15 -14.73 -25.93
N MET A 500 -30.28 -16.06 -25.83
CA MET A 500 -29.43 -17.01 -26.55
C MET A 500 -29.57 -16.87 -28.07
N THR A 501 -30.77 -16.62 -28.60
CA THR A 501 -30.96 -16.37 -30.03
C THR A 501 -30.30 -15.06 -30.47
N ARG A 502 -30.48 -13.97 -29.69
CA ARG A 502 -29.85 -12.67 -29.98
C ARG A 502 -28.33 -12.75 -30.04
N ILE A 503 -27.67 -13.41 -29.07
CA ILE A 503 -26.21 -13.56 -29.09
C ILE A 503 -25.74 -14.44 -30.25
N ARG A 504 -26.53 -15.44 -30.67
CA ARG A 504 -26.18 -16.23 -31.85
C ARG A 504 -26.21 -15.39 -33.12
N GLU A 505 -27.25 -14.56 -33.29
CA GLU A 505 -27.37 -13.64 -34.41
C GLU A 505 -26.24 -12.59 -34.44
N GLU A 506 -25.74 -12.15 -33.29
CA GLU A 506 -24.59 -11.23 -33.22
C GLU A 506 -23.23 -11.88 -33.55
N ARG A 507 -23.14 -13.21 -33.47
CA ARG A 507 -21.91 -13.99 -33.71
C ARG A 507 -21.81 -14.56 -35.13
N GLU A 508 -22.95 -14.70 -35.82
CA GLU A 508 -23.06 -15.07 -37.23
C GLU A 508 -22.86 -13.85 -38.13
#